data_AF-A0A7S2EYB4-F1
#
_entry.id   AF-A0A7S2EYB4-F1
#
_cell.length_a   1.000
_cell.length_b   1.000
_cell.length_c   1.000
_cell.angle_alpha   90.00
_cell.angle_beta   90.00
_cell.angle_gamma   90.00
#
_symmetry.space_group_name_H-M   'P 1'
#
loop_
_entity.id
_entity.type
_entity.pdbx_description
1 polymer ?
#
loop_
_entity_poly.entity_id
_entity_poly.type
_entity_poly.pdbx_seq_one_letter_code
_entity_poly.pdbx_strand_id
1 'polypeptide(L)'
;VAVAPPLRRYGVAIAIDLDLRALPRASVLARHVDDMARGRHGHDAVCAAGITEAHGGEPWYYDTYATVLLNDTYVHPLKRRLIKSHYPGEDPSLVRSDDMNGKFTQGDIMRYLEKLGEESDDGGYGAAPVRSCFGGMALYRSDVWLESGCWYGADPAGLDKYATEADGRPCEHVVFHECLRQRARSGKVNLAVHPGLVTLWRKGR
;
A
#
# COMPACT_ATOMS: atom_id res chain seq x y z
N VAL A 1 -3.06 43.10 -13.73
CA VAL A 1 -3.25 41.70 -14.19
C VAL A 1 -3.48 40.85 -12.95
N ALA A 2 -4.73 40.49 -12.66
CA ALA A 2 -5.02 39.58 -11.56
C ALA A 2 -4.62 38.17 -12.01
N VAL A 3 -3.51 37.67 -11.46
CA VAL A 3 -3.13 36.27 -11.64
C VAL A 3 -4.16 35.47 -10.84
N ALA A 4 -5.02 34.72 -11.54
CA ALA A 4 -5.90 33.77 -10.88
C ALA A 4 -5.03 32.91 -9.95
N PRO A 5 -5.38 32.74 -8.66
CA PRO A 5 -4.61 31.87 -7.79
C PRO A 5 -4.52 30.51 -8.47
N PRO A 6 -3.34 29.88 -8.55
CA PRO A 6 -3.21 28.58 -9.16
C PRO A 6 -4.25 27.67 -8.51
N LEU A 7 -5.03 26.96 -9.33
CA LEU A 7 -5.96 25.93 -8.90
C LEU A 7 -5.17 24.81 -8.21
N ARG A 8 -4.65 25.04 -7.01
CA ARG A 8 -4.23 23.99 -6.08
C ARG A 8 -5.46 23.55 -5.30
N ARG A 9 -6.49 23.09 -6.03
CA ARG A 9 -7.45 22.16 -5.44
C ARG A 9 -6.80 20.80 -5.61
N TYR A 10 -6.12 20.32 -4.58
CA TYR A 10 -5.65 18.94 -4.53
C TYR A 10 -6.89 18.05 -4.60
N GLY A 11 -7.20 17.54 -5.79
CA GLY A 11 -8.17 16.46 -5.91
C GLY A 11 -7.62 15.21 -5.23
N VAL A 12 -8.50 14.27 -4.93
CA VAL A 12 -8.12 12.93 -4.51
C VAL A 12 -8.64 11.95 -5.54
N ALA A 13 -7.75 11.16 -6.12
CA ALA A 13 -8.12 10.00 -6.92
C ALA A 13 -8.28 8.80 -5.99
N ILE A 14 -9.34 8.01 -6.21
CA ILE A 14 -9.62 6.79 -5.46
C ILE A 14 -9.53 5.63 -6.45
N ALA A 15 -8.57 4.74 -6.24
CA ALA A 15 -8.47 3.47 -6.95
C ALA A 15 -9.08 2.37 -6.07
N ILE A 16 -9.91 1.48 -6.65
CA ILE A 16 -10.65 0.46 -5.92
C ILE A 16 -10.66 -0.84 -6.72
N ASP A 17 -10.36 -1.96 -6.06
CA ASP A 17 -10.61 -3.30 -6.59
C ASP A 17 -12.11 -3.61 -6.66
N LEU A 18 -12.54 -4.17 -7.79
CA LEU A 18 -13.95 -4.48 -8.02
C LEU A 18 -14.39 -5.80 -7.37
N ASP A 19 -13.47 -6.60 -6.83
CA ASP A 19 -13.74 -7.90 -6.19
C ASP A 19 -13.91 -7.81 -4.66
N LEU A 20 -13.90 -6.60 -4.10
CA LEU A 20 -14.08 -6.38 -2.67
C LEU A 20 -15.50 -6.73 -2.19
N ARG A 21 -15.57 -7.31 -0.99
CA ARG A 21 -16.85 -7.54 -0.29
C ARG A 21 -17.37 -6.27 0.36
N ALA A 22 -16.49 -5.46 0.92
CA ALA A 22 -16.87 -4.21 1.57
C ALA A 22 -15.76 -3.16 1.45
N LEU A 23 -16.20 -1.91 1.36
CA LEU A 23 -15.36 -0.71 1.45
C LEU A 23 -15.43 -0.12 2.86
N PRO A 24 -14.51 0.80 3.21
CA PRO A 24 -14.62 1.56 4.45
C PRO A 24 -15.96 2.29 4.52
N ARG A 25 -16.41 2.56 5.75
CA ARG A 25 -17.59 3.42 5.96
C ARG A 25 -17.39 4.76 5.25
N ALA A 26 -18.41 5.22 4.53
CA ALA A 26 -18.33 6.45 3.75
C ALA A 26 -17.86 7.67 4.57
N SER A 27 -18.25 7.76 5.85
CA SER A 27 -17.82 8.82 6.75
C SER A 27 -16.34 8.75 7.13
N VAL A 28 -15.76 7.55 7.20
CA VAL A 28 -14.32 7.35 7.41
C VAL A 28 -13.59 7.76 6.14
N LEU A 29 -14.01 7.23 4.99
CA LEU A 29 -13.44 7.54 3.68
C LEU A 29 -13.45 9.05 3.38
N ALA A 30 -14.57 9.72 3.62
CA ALA A 30 -14.71 11.17 3.39
C ALA A 30 -13.75 12.00 4.25
N ARG A 31 -13.44 11.57 5.48
CA ARG A 31 -12.44 12.24 6.32
C ARG A 31 -11.04 12.12 5.73
N HIS A 32 -10.63 10.92 5.32
CA HIS A 32 -9.32 10.72 4.69
C HIS A 32 -9.18 11.50 3.37
N VAL A 33 -10.26 11.56 2.58
CA VAL A 33 -10.30 12.41 1.37
C VAL A 33 -10.13 13.89 1.73
N ASP A 34 -10.83 14.40 2.75
CA ASP A 34 -10.69 15.80 3.20
C ASP A 34 -9.28 16.09 3.74
N ASP A 35 -8.72 15.17 4.53
CA ASP A 35 -7.40 15.32 5.12
C ASP A 35 -6.30 15.34 4.05
N MET A 36 -6.39 14.46 3.04
CA MET A 36 -5.49 14.45 1.90
C MET A 36 -5.64 15.70 1.04
N ALA A 37 -6.87 16.10 0.71
CA ALA A 37 -7.14 17.30 -0.09
C ALA A 37 -6.65 18.59 0.59
N ARG A 38 -6.62 18.62 1.92
CA ARG A 38 -6.11 19.73 2.72
C ARG A 38 -4.63 19.63 3.05
N GLY A 39 -3.96 18.54 2.68
CA GLY A 39 -2.55 18.29 3.01
C GLY A 39 -2.29 18.22 4.52
N ARG A 40 -3.25 17.68 5.29
CA ARG A 40 -3.13 17.54 6.75
C ARG A 40 -2.20 16.42 7.18
N HIS A 41 -1.86 15.52 6.26
CA HIS A 41 -0.87 14.47 6.46
C HIS A 41 0.23 14.59 5.41
N GLY A 42 1.43 14.09 5.73
CA GLY A 42 2.60 14.14 4.85
C GLY A 42 2.57 13.17 3.66
N HIS A 43 1.51 12.38 3.51
CA HIS A 43 1.40 11.32 2.49
C HIS A 43 0.84 11.80 1.15
N ASP A 44 1.44 11.28 0.09
CA ASP A 44 1.02 11.44 -1.30
C ASP A 44 0.01 10.39 -1.74
N ALA A 45 0.08 9.21 -1.12
CA ALA A 45 -0.84 8.12 -1.29
C ALA A 45 -1.10 7.40 0.04
N VAL A 46 -2.35 7.01 0.28
CA VAL A 46 -2.77 6.25 1.45
C VAL A 46 -3.58 5.05 0.99
N CYS A 47 -3.02 3.86 1.20
CA CYS A 47 -3.69 2.60 0.95
C CYS A 47 -4.56 2.20 2.14
N ALA A 48 -5.66 1.52 1.83
CA ALA A 48 -6.44 0.80 2.80
C ALA A 48 -5.64 -0.37 3.38
N ALA A 49 -6.00 -0.77 4.61
CA ALA A 49 -5.64 -2.07 5.12
C ALA A 49 -6.64 -3.11 4.64
N GLY A 50 -6.24 -3.87 3.64
CA GLY A 50 -7.04 -4.98 3.14
C GLY A 50 -7.03 -6.16 4.08
N ILE A 51 -8.20 -6.55 4.59
CA ILE A 51 -8.34 -7.73 5.46
C ILE A 51 -9.20 -8.84 4.87
N THR A 52 -8.98 -10.07 5.31
CA THR A 52 -9.93 -11.19 5.11
C THR A 52 -10.81 -11.39 6.35
N GLU A 53 -11.93 -12.09 6.20
CA GLU A 53 -12.69 -12.56 7.36
C GLU A 53 -11.79 -13.38 8.28
N ALA A 54 -11.84 -13.01 9.55
CA ALA A 54 -10.91 -13.40 10.58
C ALA A 54 -10.78 -14.91 10.79
N HIS A 55 -9.56 -15.42 10.91
CA HIS A 55 -9.33 -16.73 11.53
C HIS A 55 -9.36 -16.54 13.04
N GLY A 56 -10.37 -17.07 13.73
CA GLY A 56 -10.49 -16.93 15.18
C GLY A 56 -10.85 -15.52 15.68
N GLY A 57 -11.45 -14.67 14.84
CA GLY A 57 -11.87 -13.31 15.22
C GLY A 57 -10.81 -12.21 15.05
N GLU A 58 -9.58 -12.57 14.72
CA GLU A 58 -8.48 -11.65 14.40
C GLU A 58 -8.45 -11.22 12.92
N PRO A 59 -8.34 -9.90 12.60
CA PRO A 59 -8.21 -9.42 11.23
C PRO A 59 -6.88 -9.84 10.60
N TRP A 60 -6.92 -10.45 9.42
CA TRP A 60 -5.72 -10.90 8.70
C TRP A 60 -5.46 -10.04 7.47
N TYR A 61 -4.27 -9.44 7.40
CA TYR A 61 -3.85 -8.63 6.27
C TYR A 61 -3.69 -9.47 4.99
N TYR A 62 -4.48 -9.21 3.95
CA TYR A 62 -4.51 -10.06 2.75
C TYR A 62 -3.53 -9.64 1.67
N ASP A 63 -3.28 -8.34 1.53
CA ASP A 63 -2.55 -7.81 0.38
C ASP A 63 -1.05 -7.78 0.59
N THR A 64 -0.49 -8.93 0.97
CA THR A 64 0.95 -9.07 1.17
C THR A 64 1.73 -9.01 -0.14
N TYR A 65 1.06 -9.14 -1.29
CA TYR A 65 1.69 -9.07 -2.61
C TYR A 65 1.93 -7.63 -3.07
N ALA A 66 1.01 -6.70 -2.84
CA ALA A 66 1.24 -5.31 -3.21
C ALA A 66 2.15 -4.55 -2.22
N THR A 67 2.44 -5.14 -1.05
CA THR A 67 3.04 -4.43 0.08
C THR A 67 4.55 -4.64 0.20
N VAL A 68 5.28 -3.53 0.16
CA VAL A 68 6.73 -3.45 0.33
C VAL A 68 7.02 -2.40 1.39
N LEU A 69 7.78 -2.76 2.43
CA LEU A 69 8.14 -1.86 3.51
C LEU A 69 9.26 -0.88 3.08
N LEU A 70 9.49 0.17 3.87
CA LEU A 70 10.48 1.20 3.54
C LEU A 70 11.92 0.67 3.42
N ASN A 71 12.28 -0.34 4.22
CA ASN A 71 13.57 -1.03 4.15
C ASN A 71 13.62 -2.07 3.01
N ASP A 72 12.74 -1.95 2.02
CA ASP A 72 12.67 -2.83 0.86
C ASP A 72 12.20 -4.26 1.15
N THR A 73 11.73 -4.51 2.38
CA THR A 73 11.17 -5.81 2.76
C THR A 73 9.83 -6.03 2.07
N TYR A 74 9.81 -7.00 1.16
CA TYR A 74 8.59 -7.51 0.59
C TYR A 74 7.93 -8.46 1.60
N VAL A 75 6.66 -8.26 1.99
CA VAL A 75 6.05 -9.04 3.10
C VAL A 75 5.31 -10.30 2.62
N HIS A 76 5.58 -10.76 1.40
CA HIS A 76 4.95 -11.93 0.79
C HIS A 76 5.69 -13.24 1.10
N PRO A 77 4.99 -14.39 1.17
CA PRO A 77 5.63 -15.67 1.49
C PRO A 77 6.77 -16.04 0.54
N LEU A 78 7.90 -16.48 1.10
CA LEU A 78 9.13 -16.73 0.34
C LEU A 78 8.95 -17.79 -0.75
N LYS A 79 8.22 -18.88 -0.48
CA LYS A 79 8.00 -19.94 -1.49
C LYS A 79 7.22 -19.47 -2.71
N ARG A 80 6.46 -18.39 -2.59
CA ARG A 80 5.62 -17.85 -3.67
C ARG A 80 6.34 -16.80 -4.52
N ARG A 81 7.55 -16.40 -4.12
CA ARG A 81 8.38 -15.47 -4.88
C ARG A 81 9.07 -16.21 -6.02
N LEU A 82 9.33 -15.49 -7.11
CA LEU A 82 10.15 -15.98 -8.21
C LEU A 82 11.57 -16.33 -7.73
N ILE A 83 12.12 -15.48 -6.85
CA ILE A 83 13.43 -15.68 -6.23
C ILE A 83 13.23 -16.07 -4.77
N LYS A 84 13.56 -17.33 -4.46
CA LYS A 84 13.31 -17.99 -3.17
C LYS A 84 14.44 -17.73 -2.16
N SER A 85 14.93 -16.51 -2.09
CA SER A 85 15.96 -16.05 -1.15
C SER A 85 15.69 -14.64 -0.68
N HIS A 86 16.25 -14.28 0.48
CA HIS A 86 16.22 -12.90 0.99
C HIS A 86 17.16 -12.00 0.17
N TYR A 87 16.75 -10.75 -0.04
CA TYR A 87 17.56 -9.72 -0.67
C TYR A 87 18.37 -8.92 0.35
N PRO A 88 19.49 -8.30 -0.09
CA PRO A 88 20.21 -7.35 0.75
C PRO A 88 19.29 -6.21 1.22
N GLY A 89 19.21 -6.02 2.54
CA GLY A 89 18.41 -4.95 3.17
C GLY A 89 17.02 -5.38 3.64
N GLU A 90 16.48 -6.51 3.17
CA GLU A 90 15.23 -7.04 3.72
C GLU A 90 15.42 -7.46 5.18
N ASP A 91 14.35 -7.29 5.97
CA ASP A 91 14.23 -7.88 7.30
C ASP A 91 13.52 -9.24 7.18
N PRO A 92 14.24 -10.37 7.35
CA PRO A 92 13.65 -11.70 7.23
C PRO A 92 12.54 -11.97 8.26
N SER A 93 12.55 -11.26 9.38
CA SER A 93 11.55 -11.46 10.45
C SER A 93 10.17 -10.90 10.11
N LEU A 94 10.09 -10.03 9.10
CA LEU A 94 8.85 -9.40 8.64
C LEU A 94 8.29 -10.05 7.36
N VAL A 95 8.96 -11.10 6.86
CA VAL A 95 8.49 -11.88 5.72
C VAL A 95 7.45 -12.90 6.18
N ARG A 96 6.27 -12.90 5.55
CA ARG A 96 5.21 -13.85 5.88
C ARG A 96 5.69 -15.30 5.77
N SER A 97 5.31 -16.11 6.74
CA SER A 97 5.53 -17.54 6.73
C SER A 97 4.69 -18.26 5.67
N ASP A 98 5.25 -19.34 5.14
CA ASP A 98 4.65 -20.14 4.09
C ASP A 98 3.52 -21.06 4.58
N ASP A 99 3.47 -21.36 5.87
CA ASP A 99 2.42 -22.14 6.51
C ASP A 99 1.77 -21.35 7.65
N MET A 100 0.56 -21.77 8.04
CA MET A 100 -0.20 -21.09 9.10
C MET A 100 0.35 -21.32 10.51
N ASN A 101 1.30 -22.25 10.68
CA ASN A 101 1.97 -22.52 11.96
C ASN A 101 3.33 -21.80 12.05
N GLY A 102 3.68 -21.02 11.02
CA GLY A 102 4.91 -20.27 10.97
C GLY A 102 4.92 -19.11 11.96
N LYS A 103 6.10 -18.54 12.16
CA LYS A 103 6.33 -17.54 13.21
C LYS A 103 5.78 -16.14 12.89
N PHE A 104 5.52 -15.86 11.62
CA PHE A 104 5.05 -14.55 11.18
C PHE A 104 3.89 -14.70 10.19
N THR A 105 2.70 -14.31 10.62
CA THR A 105 1.42 -14.55 9.94
C THR A 105 0.85 -13.26 9.33
N GLN A 106 -0.32 -13.36 8.68
CA GLN A 106 -1.05 -12.19 8.21
C GLN A 106 -1.57 -11.30 9.36
N GLY A 107 -1.88 -11.92 10.50
CA GLY A 107 -2.23 -11.19 11.71
C GLY A 107 -1.04 -10.42 12.29
N ASP A 108 0.16 -11.02 12.24
CA ASP A 108 1.39 -10.34 12.66
C ASP A 108 1.73 -9.15 11.77
N ILE A 109 1.52 -9.27 10.44
CA ILE A 109 1.66 -8.13 9.51
C ILE A 109 0.67 -7.02 9.86
N MET A 110 -0.59 -7.36 10.14
CA MET A 110 -1.60 -6.37 10.51
C MET A 110 -1.19 -5.62 11.79
N ARG A 111 -0.84 -6.35 12.85
CA ARG A 111 -0.34 -5.76 14.11
C ARG A 111 0.90 -4.90 13.91
N TYR A 112 1.82 -5.35 13.05
CA TYR A 112 3.03 -4.60 12.72
C TYR A 112 2.68 -3.26 12.06
N LEU A 113 1.75 -3.25 11.10
CA LEU A 113 1.29 -2.03 10.45
C LEU A 113 0.52 -1.12 11.41
N GLU A 114 -0.30 -1.67 12.31
CA GLU A 114 -0.96 -0.92 13.39
C GLU A 114 0.07 -0.21 14.26
N LYS A 115 1.06 -0.97 14.76
CA LYS A 115 2.14 -0.42 15.57
C LYS A 115 2.95 0.66 14.83
N LEU A 116 3.29 0.43 13.56
CA LEU A 116 3.99 1.45 12.76
C LEU A 116 3.16 2.72 12.57
N GLY A 117 1.84 2.60 12.41
CA GLY A 117 0.94 3.75 12.33
C GLY A 117 0.90 4.52 13.64
N GLU A 118 0.78 3.83 14.77
CA GLU A 118 0.80 4.43 16.12
C GLU A 118 2.11 5.15 16.43
N GLU A 119 3.24 4.58 15.98
CA GLU A 119 4.59 5.14 16.19
C GLU A 119 4.98 6.21 15.15
N SER A 120 4.14 6.44 14.12
CA SER A 120 4.45 7.39 13.05
C SER A 120 4.33 8.85 13.51
N ASP A 121 5.28 9.69 13.10
CA ASP A 121 5.28 11.14 13.35
C ASP A 121 4.45 11.90 12.28
N ASP A 122 3.30 11.33 11.88
CA ASP A 122 2.46 11.86 10.81
C ASP A 122 1.39 12.86 11.32
N GLY A 123 1.61 13.41 12.52
CA GLY A 123 0.65 14.28 13.19
C GLY A 123 -0.52 13.53 13.83
N GLY A 124 -0.36 12.23 14.08
CA GLY A 124 -1.41 11.37 14.64
C GLY A 124 -2.45 10.93 13.60
N TYR A 125 -2.10 10.98 12.32
CA TYR A 125 -2.90 10.42 11.24
C TYR A 125 -2.87 8.89 11.27
N GLY A 126 -1.87 8.27 11.91
CA GLY A 126 -1.88 6.85 12.27
C GLY A 126 -1.63 5.93 11.08
N ALA A 127 -0.90 6.39 10.07
CA ALA A 127 -0.62 5.62 8.86
C ALA A 127 0.82 5.09 8.87
N ALA A 128 0.97 3.80 8.57
CA ALA A 128 2.26 3.11 8.49
C ALA A 128 2.96 3.45 7.17
N PRO A 129 4.14 4.11 7.20
CA PRO A 129 4.88 4.42 5.98
C PRO A 129 5.36 3.16 5.27
N VAL A 130 5.15 3.09 3.96
CA VAL A 130 5.56 1.95 3.13
C VAL A 130 6.14 2.42 1.80
N ARG A 131 6.79 1.50 1.10
CA ARG A 131 7.30 1.70 -0.25
C ARG A 131 6.23 1.42 -1.31
N SER A 132 5.39 0.42 -1.07
CA SER A 132 4.20 0.10 -1.87
C SER A 132 3.14 -0.55 -0.99
N CYS A 133 1.88 -0.43 -1.40
CA CYS A 133 0.72 -1.09 -0.80
C CYS A 133 -0.45 -1.05 -1.79
N PHE A 134 -1.59 -1.65 -1.45
CA PHE A 134 -2.86 -1.27 -2.07
C PHE A 134 -4.05 -1.57 -1.15
N GLY A 135 -4.13 -2.79 -0.64
CA GLY A 135 -5.19 -3.24 0.25
C GLY A 135 -6.57 -3.11 -0.39
N GLY A 136 -6.67 -3.29 -1.70
CA GLY A 136 -7.92 -3.20 -2.46
C GLY A 136 -8.47 -1.78 -2.66
N MET A 137 -7.92 -0.78 -2.00
CA MET A 137 -8.29 0.62 -2.22
C MET A 137 -7.15 1.54 -1.85
N ALA A 138 -6.83 2.50 -2.72
CA ALA A 138 -5.87 3.55 -2.40
C ALA A 138 -6.39 4.95 -2.76
N LEU A 139 -6.06 5.90 -1.90
CA LEU A 139 -6.27 7.33 -2.09
C LEU A 139 -4.97 7.93 -2.57
N TYR A 140 -5.03 8.72 -3.63
CA TYR A 140 -3.87 9.42 -4.17
C TYR A 140 -4.19 10.90 -4.28
N ARG A 141 -3.22 11.75 -3.96
CA ARG A 141 -3.27 13.14 -4.44
C ARG A 141 -3.38 13.12 -5.96
N SER A 142 -4.30 13.89 -6.52
CA SER A 142 -4.56 13.85 -7.97
C SER A 142 -3.35 14.20 -8.82
N ASP A 143 -2.48 15.10 -8.37
CA ASP A 143 -1.25 15.45 -9.11
C ASP A 143 -0.22 14.32 -9.10
N VAL A 144 -0.25 13.46 -8.08
CA VAL A 144 0.59 12.25 -7.99
C VAL A 144 -0.01 11.14 -8.86
N TRP A 145 -1.32 10.94 -8.80
CA TRP A 145 -2.01 9.94 -9.62
C TRP A 145 -1.89 10.21 -11.12
N LEU A 146 -1.97 11.48 -11.52
CA LEU A 146 -1.90 11.91 -12.91
C LEU A 146 -0.46 12.14 -13.39
N GLU A 147 0.55 11.73 -12.62
CA GLU A 147 1.95 11.86 -13.03
C GLU A 147 2.17 11.15 -14.37
N SER A 148 2.68 11.91 -15.33
CA SER A 148 2.73 11.45 -16.71
C SER A 148 3.68 10.27 -16.84
N GLY A 149 3.22 9.24 -17.55
CA GLY A 149 3.97 8.03 -17.90
C GLY A 149 4.27 7.07 -16.75
N CYS A 150 3.56 7.19 -15.64
CA CYS A 150 3.29 6.06 -14.75
C CYS A 150 1.87 5.56 -15.01
N TRP A 151 1.73 4.27 -15.29
CA TRP A 151 0.42 3.64 -15.45
C TRP A 151 0.46 2.20 -14.94
N TYR A 152 -0.71 1.70 -14.58
CA TYR A 152 -0.93 0.30 -14.25
C TYR A 152 -0.63 -0.56 -15.47
N GLY A 153 0.45 -1.33 -15.44
CA GLY A 153 0.95 -2.12 -16.57
C GLY A 153 2.16 -1.54 -17.29
N ALA A 154 2.82 -0.52 -16.75
CA ALA A 154 4.22 -0.27 -17.11
C ALA A 154 5.08 -1.50 -16.75
N ASP A 155 6.23 -1.70 -17.39
CA ASP A 155 7.18 -2.76 -17.02
C ASP A 155 8.51 -2.12 -16.60
N PRO A 156 8.67 -1.78 -15.31
CA PRO A 156 9.91 -1.21 -14.82
C PRO A 156 10.98 -2.31 -14.73
N ALA A 157 12.04 -2.14 -15.50
CA ALA A 157 13.23 -2.96 -15.39
C ALA A 157 13.74 -2.98 -13.94
N GLY A 158 14.16 -4.15 -13.45
CA GLY A 158 14.80 -4.31 -12.15
C GLY A 158 13.86 -4.52 -10.96
N LEU A 159 12.58 -4.84 -11.20
CA LEU A 159 11.62 -5.20 -10.15
C LEU A 159 11.41 -6.72 -9.98
N ASP A 160 12.22 -7.55 -10.65
CA ASP A 160 12.15 -9.01 -10.60
C ASP A 160 12.18 -9.58 -9.17
N LYS A 161 12.77 -8.83 -8.23
CA LYS A 161 12.81 -9.20 -6.81
C LYS A 161 11.45 -9.25 -6.12
N TYR A 162 10.47 -8.52 -6.62
CA TYR A 162 9.10 -8.55 -6.12
C TYR A 162 8.20 -9.48 -6.93
N ALA A 163 8.75 -10.17 -7.94
CA ALA A 163 7.97 -11.04 -8.80
C ALA A 163 7.52 -12.32 -8.08
N THR A 164 6.37 -12.85 -8.49
CA THR A 164 5.88 -14.14 -7.99
C THR A 164 6.25 -15.28 -8.93
N GLU A 165 6.30 -16.49 -8.38
CA GLU A 165 6.49 -17.70 -9.18
C GLU A 165 5.30 -17.98 -10.11
N ALA A 166 4.10 -17.48 -9.78
CA ALA A 166 2.88 -17.78 -10.52
C ALA A 166 2.82 -17.09 -11.89
N ASP A 167 3.27 -15.85 -11.98
CA ASP A 167 3.18 -15.02 -13.18
C ASP A 167 4.54 -14.50 -13.69
N GLY A 168 5.61 -14.72 -12.91
CA GLY A 168 6.94 -14.21 -13.21
C GLY A 168 7.02 -12.69 -13.19
N ARG A 169 6.06 -12.00 -12.56
CA ARG A 169 5.95 -10.53 -12.57
C ARG A 169 5.66 -9.96 -11.18
N PRO A 170 6.08 -8.72 -10.90
CA PRO A 170 5.63 -8.00 -9.71
C PRO A 170 4.16 -7.57 -9.87
N CYS A 171 3.49 -7.34 -8.73
CA CYS A 171 2.16 -6.75 -8.71
C CYS A 171 2.17 -5.38 -9.40
N GLU A 172 1.14 -5.09 -10.20
CA GLU A 172 1.00 -3.83 -10.93
C GLU A 172 1.00 -2.60 -10.02
N HIS A 173 0.58 -2.75 -8.75
CA HIS A 173 0.64 -1.72 -7.73
C HIS A 173 2.08 -1.39 -7.32
N VAL A 174 2.93 -2.41 -7.14
CA VAL A 174 4.36 -2.23 -6.83
C VAL A 174 5.05 -1.50 -7.97
N VAL A 175 4.76 -1.94 -9.20
CA VAL A 175 5.25 -1.31 -10.42
C VAL A 175 4.85 0.16 -10.51
N PHE A 176 3.57 0.46 -10.30
CA PHE A 176 3.05 1.82 -10.36
C PHE A 176 3.72 2.72 -9.32
N HIS A 177 3.83 2.25 -8.07
CA HIS A 177 4.47 2.99 -6.99
C HIS A 177 5.97 3.23 -7.21
N GLU A 178 6.70 2.25 -7.73
CA GLU A 178 8.11 2.43 -8.08
C GLU A 178 8.28 3.44 -9.21
N CYS A 179 7.41 3.42 -10.23
CA CYS A 179 7.43 4.43 -11.28
C CYS A 179 7.21 5.83 -10.69
N LEU A 180 6.20 6.00 -9.83
CA LEU A 180 5.90 7.28 -9.19
C LEU A 180 7.11 7.79 -8.40
N ARG A 181 7.80 6.91 -7.66
CA ARG A 181 9.01 7.25 -6.89
C ARG A 181 10.17 7.68 -7.79
N GLN A 182 10.38 7.00 -8.91
CA GLN A 182 11.44 7.34 -9.87
C GLN A 182 11.19 8.67 -10.59
N ARG A 183 9.92 9.01 -10.85
CA ARG A 183 9.55 10.23 -11.58
C ARG A 183 9.28 11.44 -10.71
N ALA A 184 8.99 11.25 -9.42
CA ALA A 184 8.82 12.36 -8.49
C ALA A 184 10.07 13.26 -8.53
N ARG A 185 9.87 14.55 -8.82
CA ARG A 185 10.95 15.55 -8.91
C ARG A 185 11.77 15.67 -7.63
N SER A 186 11.18 15.30 -6.49
CA SER A 186 11.80 15.23 -5.16
C SER A 186 12.53 13.90 -4.88
N GLY A 187 12.41 12.91 -5.77
CA GLY A 187 12.81 11.53 -5.55
C GLY A 187 12.03 10.82 -4.44
N LYS A 188 10.93 11.41 -3.96
CA LYS A 188 10.15 10.91 -2.82
C LYS A 188 8.66 11.06 -3.09
N VAL A 189 7.99 9.91 -3.15
CA VAL A 189 6.54 9.78 -2.99
C VAL A 189 6.33 9.12 -1.64
N ASN A 190 5.54 9.76 -0.78
CA ASN A 190 5.26 9.29 0.56
C ASN A 190 3.99 8.43 0.54
N LEU A 191 4.17 7.11 0.53
CA LEU A 191 3.06 6.15 0.59
C LEU A 191 2.89 5.64 2.02
N ALA A 192 1.65 5.35 2.40
CA ALA A 192 1.36 4.73 3.68
C ALA A 192 0.17 3.76 3.59
N VAL A 193 0.15 2.76 4.45
CA VAL A 193 -1.06 1.96 4.74
C VAL A 193 -1.72 2.58 5.97
N HIS A 194 -3.02 2.84 5.92
CA HIS A 194 -3.76 3.28 7.09
C HIS A 194 -4.55 2.10 7.70
N PRO A 195 -4.13 1.54 8.84
CA PRO A 195 -4.75 0.36 9.46
C PRO A 195 -6.25 0.52 9.77
N GLY A 196 -6.69 1.75 10.11
CA GLY A 196 -8.11 2.07 10.33
C GLY A 196 -8.96 2.26 9.05
N LEU A 197 -8.34 2.27 7.87
CA LEU A 197 -9.04 2.41 6.59
C LEU A 197 -9.20 1.02 5.97
N VAL A 198 -10.20 0.26 6.45
CA VAL A 198 -10.29 -1.18 6.18
C VAL A 198 -11.16 -1.49 4.96
N THR A 199 -10.65 -2.30 4.04
CA THR A 199 -11.45 -3.01 3.03
C THR A 199 -11.58 -4.48 3.41
N LEU A 200 -12.67 -5.12 3.00
CA LEU A 200 -12.88 -6.56 3.23
C LEU A 200 -12.81 -7.30 1.90
N TRP A 201 -11.84 -8.19 1.76
CA TRP A 201 -11.74 -9.05 0.59
C TRP A 201 -12.65 -10.26 0.69
N ARG A 202 -13.19 -10.69 -0.45
CA ARG A 202 -14.02 -11.88 -0.56
C ARG A 202 -13.16 -13.07 -0.95
N LYS A 203 -12.96 -14.02 -0.04
CA LYS A 203 -12.45 -15.34 -0.44
C LYS A 203 -13.46 -15.94 -1.43
N GLY A 204 -12.98 -16.31 -2.63
CA GLY A 204 -13.81 -16.87 -3.71
C GLY A 204 -14.77 -17.95 -3.17
N ARG A 205 -16.03 -17.90 -3.61
CA ARG A 205 -17.00 -18.97 -3.33
C ARG A 205 -16.61 -20.24 -4.06
#